data_AF-A0A950HF46-F1
#
_entry.id   AF-A0A950HF46-F1
#
_cell.length_a   1.000
_cell.length_b   1.000
_cell.length_c   1.000
_cell.angle_alpha   90.00
_cell.angle_beta   90.00
_cell.angle_gamma   90.00
#
_symmetry.space_group_name_H-M   'P 1'
#
loop_
_entity.id
_entity.type
_entity.pdbx_description
1 polymer ?
#
loop_
_entity_poly.entity_id
_entity_poly.type
_entity_poly.pdbx_seq_one_letter_code
_entity_poly.pdbx_strand_id
1 'polypeptide(L)'
;MRNSFKYASKKDWVAIARDLKPVYTAPSEPAALDAFAEFGEQWEKKYPAIIRLWTNAWAELVPFLRFDQEIRAIICTTNAIESINAPIRRAVNARGHFPTEAAALKCVYLAIMSLDPTGKVQQRWSNHWKAALNAFEITFDGRLSAARK
;
A
#
# COMPACT_ATOMS: atom_id res chain seq x y z
N MET A 1 -7.53 2.18 0.28
CA MET A 1 -7.55 3.33 1.23
C MET A 1 -7.30 4.70 0.57
N ARG A 2 -6.15 4.99 -0.07
CA ARG A 2 -5.83 6.36 -0.55
C ARG A 2 -6.82 6.93 -1.58
N ASN A 3 -7.29 6.10 -2.51
CA ASN A 3 -8.32 6.51 -3.47
C ASN A 3 -9.64 6.89 -2.79
N SER A 4 -9.92 6.36 -1.58
CA SER A 4 -11.10 6.74 -0.81
C SER A 4 -11.06 8.21 -0.38
N PHE A 5 -9.87 8.74 -0.04
CA PHE A 5 -9.70 10.14 0.38
C PHE A 5 -9.97 11.16 -0.73
N LYS A 6 -9.94 10.75 -2.01
CA LYS A 6 -10.34 11.62 -3.13
C LYS A 6 -11.81 12.02 -3.07
N TYR A 7 -12.64 11.21 -2.41
CA TYR A 7 -14.09 11.42 -2.30
C TYR A 7 -14.53 11.93 -0.92
N ALA A 8 -13.59 12.13 0.01
CA ALA A 8 -13.88 12.53 1.38
C ALA A 8 -13.28 13.90 1.73
N SER A 9 -13.98 14.64 2.59
CA SER A 9 -13.42 15.85 3.20
C SER A 9 -12.23 15.52 4.11
N LYS A 10 -11.20 16.36 4.10
CA LYS A 10 -9.99 16.19 4.93
C LYS A 10 -10.28 16.01 6.42
N LYS A 11 -11.34 16.65 6.93
CA LYS A 11 -11.75 16.52 8.34
C LYS A 11 -12.14 15.09 8.74
N ASP A 12 -12.60 14.29 7.78
CA ASP A 12 -13.06 12.92 8.01
C ASP A 12 -11.99 11.87 7.69
N TRP A 13 -10.84 12.26 7.11
CA TRP A 13 -9.82 11.31 6.65
C TRP A 13 -9.30 10.41 7.76
N VAL A 14 -9.07 10.95 8.96
CA VAL A 14 -8.57 10.17 10.10
C VAL A 14 -9.59 9.13 10.54
N ALA A 15 -10.87 9.50 10.64
CA ALA A 15 -11.94 8.60 11.02
C ALA A 15 -12.16 7.51 9.94
N ILE A 16 -12.22 7.89 8.67
CA ILE A 16 -12.32 6.95 7.54
C ILE A 16 -11.14 5.98 7.53
N ALA A 17 -9.91 6.45 7.77
CA ALA A 17 -8.74 5.58 7.81
C ALA A 17 -8.82 4.54 8.93
N ARG A 18 -9.26 4.98 10.12
CA ARG A 18 -9.48 4.12 11.27
C ARG A 18 -10.57 3.08 10.98
N ASP A 19 -11.70 3.50 10.42
CA ASP A 19 -12.87 2.64 10.22
C ASP A 19 -12.69 1.70 9.01
N LEU A 20 -11.85 2.06 8.03
CA LEU A 20 -11.44 1.15 6.95
C LEU A 20 -10.36 0.15 7.36
N LYS A 21 -9.64 0.40 8.47
CA LYS A 21 -8.53 -0.47 8.90
C LYS A 21 -8.97 -1.91 9.12
N PRO A 22 -10.07 -2.19 9.85
CA PRO A 22 -10.56 -3.54 10.08
C PRO A 22 -10.81 -4.32 8.78
N VAL A 23 -11.25 -3.67 7.70
CA VAL A 23 -11.57 -4.35 6.42
C VAL A 23 -10.36 -5.11 5.86
N TYR A 24 -9.18 -4.49 5.79
CA TYR A 24 -8.00 -5.15 5.23
C TYR A 24 -7.10 -5.83 6.28
N THR A 25 -7.36 -5.63 7.58
CA THR A 25 -6.70 -6.36 8.66
C THR A 25 -7.51 -7.54 9.18
N ALA A 26 -8.70 -7.80 8.62
CA ALA A 26 -9.58 -8.88 9.05
C ALA A 26 -8.92 -10.26 8.91
N PRO A 27 -9.21 -11.22 9.80
CA PRO A 27 -8.61 -12.56 9.77
C PRO A 27 -9.13 -13.42 8.59
N SER A 28 -10.28 -13.09 8.01
CA SER A 28 -10.91 -13.84 6.94
C SER A 28 -11.74 -12.92 6.03
N GLU A 29 -12.11 -13.40 4.85
CA GLU A 29 -13.00 -12.66 3.93
C GLU A 29 -14.38 -12.37 4.55
N PRO A 30 -15.08 -13.31 5.22
CA PRO A 30 -16.33 -12.99 5.91
C PRO A 30 -16.18 -11.87 6.94
N ALA A 31 -15.12 -11.92 7.77
CA ALA A 31 -14.87 -10.86 8.74
C ALA A 31 -14.55 -9.51 8.08
N ALA A 32 -13.93 -9.52 6.90
CA ALA A 32 -13.69 -8.32 6.11
C ALA A 32 -15.00 -7.74 5.55
N LEU A 33 -15.93 -8.60 5.10
CA LEU A 33 -17.26 -8.22 4.63
C LEU A 33 -18.07 -7.59 5.76
N ASP A 34 -18.08 -8.19 6.94
CA ASP A 34 -18.77 -7.67 8.12
C ASP A 34 -18.24 -6.28 8.48
N ALA A 35 -16.91 -6.13 8.57
CA ALA A 35 -16.27 -4.84 8.81
C ALA A 35 -16.57 -3.80 7.71
N PHE A 36 -16.70 -4.24 6.45
CA PHE A 36 -17.05 -3.35 5.34
C PHE A 36 -18.52 -2.93 5.39
N ALA A 37 -19.42 -3.80 5.85
CA ALA A 37 -20.82 -3.48 6.09
C ALA A 37 -20.96 -2.42 7.21
N GLU A 38 -20.27 -2.61 8.35
CA GLU A 38 -20.21 -1.63 9.43
C GLU A 38 -19.68 -0.27 8.95
N PHE A 39 -18.64 -0.29 8.11
CA PHE A 39 -18.13 0.92 7.46
C PHE A 39 -19.20 1.59 6.57
N GLY A 40 -19.97 0.80 5.84
CA GLY A 40 -21.10 1.23 5.02
C GLY A 40 -22.16 1.97 5.83
N GLU A 41 -22.60 1.40 6.95
CA GLU A 41 -23.63 2.01 7.82
C GLU A 41 -23.25 3.44 8.25
N GLN A 42 -21.98 3.65 8.58
CA GLN A 42 -21.49 4.94 9.05
C GLN A 42 -21.25 5.94 7.90
N TRP A 43 -20.73 5.49 6.76
CA TRP A 43 -20.16 6.38 5.74
C TRP A 43 -20.92 6.43 4.42
N GLU A 44 -21.78 5.46 4.11
CA GLU A 44 -22.46 5.36 2.82
C GLU A 44 -23.31 6.59 2.51
N LYS A 45 -24.12 7.05 3.48
CA LYS A 45 -24.98 8.22 3.30
C LYS A 45 -24.21 9.48 2.94
N LYS A 46 -22.99 9.64 3.47
CA LYS A 46 -22.15 10.83 3.29
C LYS A 46 -21.21 10.70 2.10
N TYR A 47 -20.66 9.51 1.88
CA TYR A 47 -19.64 9.22 0.88
C TYR A 47 -19.95 7.92 0.10
N PRO A 48 -21.06 7.84 -0.65
CA PRO A 48 -21.48 6.61 -1.32
C PRO A 48 -20.49 6.16 -2.41
N ALA A 49 -19.73 7.10 -2.99
CA ALA A 49 -18.69 6.79 -3.96
C ALA A 49 -17.54 5.96 -3.36
N ILE A 50 -17.28 6.08 -2.05
CA ILE A 50 -16.27 5.25 -1.36
C ILE A 50 -16.76 3.81 -1.30
N ILE A 51 -18.02 3.59 -0.96
CA ILE A 51 -18.60 2.23 -0.91
C ILE A 51 -18.46 1.57 -2.28
N ARG A 52 -18.95 2.23 -3.33
CA ARG A 52 -18.83 1.73 -4.71
C ARG A 52 -17.38 1.43 -5.12
N LEU A 53 -16.43 2.29 -4.74
CA LEU A 53 -15.02 2.07 -5.03
C LEU A 53 -14.52 0.75 -4.42
N TRP A 54 -14.85 0.49 -3.16
CA TRP A 54 -14.41 -0.73 -2.46
C TRP A 54 -15.17 -1.97 -2.93
N THR A 55 -16.47 -1.86 -3.21
CA THR A 55 -17.24 -2.96 -3.81
C THR A 55 -16.66 -3.38 -5.16
N ASN A 56 -16.31 -2.43 -6.03
CA ASN A 56 -15.70 -2.73 -7.32
C ASN A 56 -14.32 -3.37 -7.20
N ALA A 57 -13.54 -2.96 -6.19
CA ALA A 57 -12.21 -3.50 -5.93
C ALA A 57 -12.23 -4.78 -5.07
N TRP A 58 -13.41 -5.27 -4.65
CA TRP A 58 -13.52 -6.35 -3.68
C TRP A 58 -12.83 -7.64 -4.16
N ALA A 59 -13.07 -8.02 -5.42
CA ALA A 59 -12.46 -9.19 -6.03
C ALA A 59 -10.91 -9.11 -6.07
N GLU A 60 -10.33 -7.91 -6.14
CA GLU A 60 -8.88 -7.70 -6.07
C GLU A 60 -8.36 -7.74 -4.63
N LEU A 61 -9.19 -7.39 -3.64
CA LEU A 61 -8.86 -7.45 -2.21
C LEU A 61 -8.88 -8.88 -1.66
N VAL A 62 -9.76 -9.75 -2.15
CA VAL A 62 -9.92 -11.12 -1.64
C VAL A 62 -8.61 -11.93 -1.69
N PRO A 63 -7.85 -11.98 -2.80
CA PRO A 63 -6.55 -12.63 -2.84
C PRO A 63 -5.57 -12.08 -1.80
N PHE A 64 -5.63 -10.76 -1.54
CA PHE A 64 -4.79 -10.14 -0.52
C PHE A 64 -5.10 -10.67 0.89
N LEU A 65 -6.37 -10.92 1.23
CA LEU A 65 -6.77 -11.47 2.53
C LEU A 65 -6.31 -12.92 2.77
N ARG A 66 -5.95 -13.65 1.70
CA ARG A 66 -5.44 -15.03 1.81
C ARG A 66 -4.00 -15.11 2.30
N PHE A 67 -3.26 -14.01 2.31
CA PHE A 67 -1.93 -13.97 2.89
C PHE A 67 -2.00 -13.90 4.42
N ASP A 68 -1.01 -14.52 5.08
CA ASP A 68 -0.82 -14.40 6.53
C ASP A 68 -0.71 -12.92 6.95
N GLN A 69 -1.09 -12.63 8.19
CA GLN A 69 -1.15 -11.27 8.71
C GLN A 69 0.22 -10.57 8.64
N GLU A 70 1.29 -11.31 8.87
CA GLU A 70 2.69 -10.86 8.81
C GLU A 70 3.06 -10.40 7.40
N ILE A 71 2.62 -11.13 6.37
CA ILE A 71 2.84 -10.77 4.97
C ILE A 71 1.97 -9.56 4.60
N ARG A 72 0.70 -9.54 5.04
CA ARG A 72 -0.22 -8.44 4.80
C ARG A 72 0.25 -7.13 5.43
N ALA A 73 0.83 -7.18 6.63
CA ALA A 73 1.39 -6.02 7.31
C ALA A 73 2.46 -5.33 6.46
N ILE A 74 3.33 -6.12 5.82
CA ILE A 74 4.34 -5.62 4.89
C ILE A 74 3.69 -4.97 3.66
N ILE A 75 2.77 -5.68 2.99
CA ILE A 75 2.12 -5.21 1.75
C ILE A 75 1.32 -3.93 1.99
N CYS A 76 0.61 -3.85 3.11
CA CYS A 76 -0.19 -2.67 3.47
C CYS A 76 0.64 -1.49 3.97
N THR A 77 1.97 -1.61 4.10
CA THR A 77 2.78 -0.45 4.44
C THR A 77 2.78 0.55 3.28
N THR A 78 2.04 1.65 3.46
CA THR A 78 2.09 2.76 2.49
C THR A 78 3.44 3.48 2.49
N ASN A 79 4.31 3.20 3.47
CA ASN A 79 5.58 3.87 3.64
C ASN A 79 6.62 3.48 2.58
N ALA A 80 6.61 2.24 2.09
CA ALA A 80 7.61 1.80 1.10
C ALA A 80 7.41 2.46 -0.27
N ILE A 81 6.17 2.43 -0.79
CA ILE A 81 5.82 3.18 -2.00
C ILE A 81 5.88 4.69 -1.73
N GLU A 82 5.51 5.06 -0.49
CA GLU A 82 5.65 6.38 0.14
C GLU A 82 6.96 7.10 -0.11
N SER A 83 8.00 6.46 0.44
CA SER A 83 9.35 6.95 0.48
C SER A 83 9.95 7.12 -0.91
N ILE A 84 9.46 6.38 -1.90
CA ILE A 84 9.88 6.48 -3.30
C ILE A 84 9.10 7.58 -4.02
N ASN A 85 7.77 7.59 -3.92
CA ASN A 85 6.94 8.53 -4.66
C ASN A 85 7.13 9.99 -4.23
N ALA A 86 7.36 10.25 -2.93
CA ALA A 86 7.45 11.62 -2.43
C ALA A 86 8.68 12.39 -3.00
N PRO A 87 9.90 11.85 -3.01
CA PRO A 87 11.06 12.48 -3.64
C PRO A 87 10.91 12.63 -5.16
N ILE A 88 10.32 11.64 -5.85
CA ILE A 88 10.03 11.74 -7.29
C ILE A 88 9.10 12.91 -7.57
N ARG A 89 7.96 13.00 -6.87
CA ARG A 89 7.00 14.11 -7.01
C ARG A 89 7.68 15.46 -6.73
N ARG A 90 8.53 15.54 -5.71
CA ARG A 90 9.29 16.76 -5.39
C ARG A 90 10.21 17.16 -6.55
N ALA A 91 10.98 16.21 -7.09
CA ALA A 91 11.93 16.47 -8.17
C ALA A 91 11.25 16.87 -9.49
N VAL A 92 10.09 16.28 -9.78
CA VAL A 92 9.26 16.59 -10.95
C VAL A 92 8.59 17.96 -10.81
N ASN A 93 7.93 18.23 -9.68
CA ASN A 93 7.25 19.50 -9.43
C ASN A 93 8.20 20.70 -9.43
N ALA A 94 9.45 20.52 -8.97
CA ALA A 94 10.46 21.57 -8.99
C ALA A 94 10.87 21.99 -10.42
N ARG A 95 10.68 21.13 -11.43
CA ARG A 95 11.05 21.41 -12.83
C ARG A 95 9.89 21.96 -13.66
N GLY A 96 8.65 21.58 -13.34
CA GLY A 96 7.44 22.04 -14.03
C GLY A 96 7.22 21.41 -15.41
N HIS A 97 8.11 21.66 -16.37
CA HIS A 97 8.05 21.09 -17.72
C HIS A 97 9.35 20.40 -18.11
N PHE A 98 9.26 19.45 -19.05
CA PHE A 98 10.40 18.74 -19.60
C PHE A 98 10.48 18.94 -21.12
N PRO A 99 11.68 19.23 -21.67
CA PRO A 99 11.84 19.45 -23.11
C PRO A 99 11.74 18.15 -23.92
N THR A 100 12.04 17.01 -23.30
CA THR A 100 11.98 15.67 -23.93
C THR A 100 11.59 14.61 -22.90
N GLU A 101 11.09 13.47 -23.36
CA GLU A 101 10.83 12.31 -22.52
C GLU A 101 12.11 11.81 -21.82
N ALA A 102 13.24 11.82 -22.53
CA ALA A 102 14.54 11.44 -21.96
C ALA A 102 14.94 12.33 -20.77
N ALA A 103 14.62 13.63 -20.82
CA ALA A 103 14.87 14.54 -19.69
C ALA A 103 13.99 14.21 -18.48
N ALA A 104 12.73 13.83 -18.71
CA ALA A 104 11.82 13.39 -17.66
C ALA A 104 12.31 12.09 -17.01
N LEU A 105 12.67 11.09 -17.82
CA LEU A 105 13.24 9.82 -17.35
C LEU A 105 14.52 10.04 -16.54
N LYS A 106 15.43 10.90 -17.01
CA LYS A 106 16.67 11.23 -16.29
C LYS A 106 16.39 11.87 -14.92
N CYS A 107 15.37 12.72 -14.83
CA CYS A 107 14.96 13.31 -13.56
C CYS A 107 14.46 12.26 -12.56
N VAL A 108 13.61 11.34 -13.01
CA VAL A 108 13.11 10.23 -12.17
C VAL A 108 14.26 9.32 -11.75
N TYR A 109 15.14 8.95 -12.69
CA TYR A 109 16.32 8.13 -12.41
C TYR A 109 17.20 8.75 -11.32
N LEU A 110 17.57 10.03 -11.46
CA LEU A 110 18.40 10.72 -10.47
C LEU A 110 17.69 10.83 -9.11
N ALA A 111 16.38 11.04 -9.10
CA ALA A 111 15.60 11.05 -7.85
C ALA A 111 15.65 9.69 -7.14
N ILE A 112 15.53 8.58 -7.87
CA ILE A 112 15.64 7.23 -7.31
C ILE A 112 17.06 6.95 -6.80
N MET A 113 18.09 7.27 -7.60
CA MET A 113 19.49 7.08 -7.19
C MET A 113 19.84 7.88 -5.92
N SER A 114 19.22 9.05 -5.73
CA SER A 114 19.42 9.87 -4.52
C SER A 114 18.79 9.27 -3.25
N LEU A 115 17.92 8.26 -3.35
CA LEU A 115 17.28 7.63 -2.18
C LEU A 115 18.25 6.77 -1.39
N ASP A 116 19.26 6.19 -2.05
CA ASP A 116 20.28 5.37 -1.41
C ASP A 116 21.68 5.67 -1.96
N PRO A 117 22.21 6.89 -1.70
CA PRO A 117 23.47 7.33 -2.27
C PRO A 117 24.68 6.53 -1.76
N THR A 118 24.50 5.71 -0.72
CA THR A 118 25.56 4.92 -0.07
C THR A 118 25.31 3.40 -0.14
N GLY A 119 24.19 2.95 -0.71
CA GLY A 119 23.80 1.54 -0.73
C GLY A 119 23.40 0.94 0.62
N LYS A 120 23.24 1.77 1.67
CA LYS A 120 23.00 1.33 3.06
C LYS A 120 21.56 1.52 3.52
N VAL A 121 20.74 2.24 2.75
CA VAL A 121 19.34 2.51 3.12
C VAL A 121 18.50 1.25 3.10
N GLN A 122 18.88 0.23 2.32
CA GLN A 122 18.23 -1.08 2.30
C GLN A 122 18.11 -1.73 3.69
N GLN A 123 19.07 -1.50 4.60
CA GLN A 123 19.00 -2.06 5.96
C GLN A 123 17.86 -1.46 6.81
N ARG A 124 17.35 -0.29 6.45
CA ARG A 124 16.19 0.33 7.11
C ARG A 124 14.86 -0.27 6.64
N TRP A 125 14.85 -0.89 5.45
CA TRP A 125 13.66 -1.45 4.82
C TRP A 125 13.37 -2.90 5.24
N SER A 126 14.30 -3.56 5.94
CA SER A 126 14.16 -4.94 6.42
C SER A 126 13.49 -5.08 7.79
N ASN A 127 13.05 -3.97 8.42
CA ASN A 127 12.38 -4.05 9.72
C ASN A 127 11.06 -4.81 9.58
N HIS A 128 10.84 -5.80 10.46
CA HIS A 128 9.71 -6.75 10.45
C HIS A 128 9.72 -7.79 9.32
N TRP A 129 10.76 -7.85 8.48
CA TRP A 129 10.85 -8.82 7.39
C TRP A 129 11.02 -10.26 7.88
N LYS A 130 11.60 -10.48 9.08
CA LYS A 130 11.81 -11.84 9.63
C LYS A 130 10.50 -12.60 9.85
N ALA A 131 9.47 -11.94 10.38
CA ALA A 131 8.16 -12.56 10.61
C ALA A 131 7.49 -12.90 9.28
N ALA A 132 7.50 -11.95 8.32
CA ALA A 132 6.98 -12.18 6.98
C ALA A 132 7.73 -13.29 6.24
N LEU A 133 9.06 -13.37 6.37
CA LEU A 133 9.88 -14.43 5.77
C LEU A 133 9.50 -15.82 6.28
N ASN A 134 9.21 -15.96 7.58
CA ASN A 134 8.76 -17.22 8.15
C ASN A 134 7.41 -17.63 7.54
N ALA A 135 6.45 -16.71 7.52
CA ALA A 135 5.15 -16.91 6.89
C ALA A 135 5.26 -17.25 5.39
N PHE A 136 6.16 -16.59 4.65
CA PHE A 136 6.39 -16.91 3.23
C PHE A 136 6.96 -18.32 3.02
N GLU A 137 7.86 -18.80 3.89
CA GLU A 137 8.41 -20.15 3.76
C GLU A 137 7.32 -21.21 3.99
N ILE A 138 6.37 -20.97 4.88
CA ILE A 138 5.23 -21.87 5.13
C ILE A 138 4.22 -21.80 3.98
N THR A 139 3.78 -20.59 3.62
CA THR A 139 2.72 -20.38 2.62
C THR A 139 3.17 -20.73 1.20
N PHE A 140 4.48 -20.61 0.90
CA PHE A 140 5.07 -20.92 -0.40
C PHE A 140 6.21 -21.93 -0.27
N ASP A 141 5.92 -23.05 0.38
CA ASP A 141 6.89 -24.12 0.63
C ASP A 141 7.68 -24.51 -0.63
N GLY A 142 8.98 -24.71 -0.44
CA GLY A 142 9.95 -25.06 -1.49
C GLY A 142 10.30 -23.96 -2.49
N ARG A 143 9.64 -22.78 -2.49
CA ARG A 143 9.94 -21.70 -3.47
C ARG A 143 11.12 -20.82 -3.06
N LEU A 144 11.29 -20.55 -1.77
CA LEU A 144 12.34 -19.66 -1.26
C LEU A 144 13.63 -20.42 -0.95
N SER A 145 13.50 -21.60 -0.35
CA SER A 145 14.61 -22.52 -0.06
C SER A 145 15.33 -23.03 -1.31
N ALA A 146 14.62 -23.18 -2.44
CA ALA A 146 15.24 -23.55 -3.73
C ALA A 146 16.23 -22.51 -4.27
N ALA A 147 16.06 -21.22 -3.93
CA ALA A 147 16.92 -20.12 -4.37
C ALA A 147 18.15 -19.87 -3.47
N ARG A 148 18.27 -20.58 -2.33
CA ARG A 148 19.37 -20.44 -1.35
C ARG A 148 20.44 -21.53 -1.45
N LYS A 149 20.35 -22.45 -2.43
CA LYS A 149 21.42 -23.41 -2.77
C LYS A 149 22.34 -22.81 -3.82
#